data_AF-Q9Y1A5-F1
#
_entry.id   AF-Q9Y1A5-F1
#
_cell.length_a   1.000
_cell.length_b   1.000
_cell.length_c   1.000
_cell.angle_alpha   90.00
_cell.angle_beta   90.00
_cell.angle_gamma   90.00
#
_symmetry.space_group_name_H-M   'P 1'
#
loop_
_entity.id
_entity.type
_entity.pdbx_description
1 polymer ?
#
loop_
_entity_poly.entity_id
_entity_poly.type
_entity_poly.pdbx_seq_one_letter_code
_entity_poly.pdbx_strand_id
1 'polypeptide(L)'
;DDGRTVDGPATLARKAFYDGITKGRGGLGSIFVWASGNGGRDSDNCNCDGYTNSIYTLSISSATENGNIPWYSEACSSTLATTYSSGSGGEKQIVTTDLRKGCTETHTGTSASAPLAAGLIALALEANPSLTWRDMQHIVVETAKPHDLNADDWVINGVGKRVSHSFGFGLMDAAAMVSLARNWTSVPAQHICEIRSPDHNSRTIPMNGRVSVLLNTDGCDGTVNHVKYLEHVQARITMTSSKRGEIRIFLSSPSLTRSTLLARRGKDVSREGFNNWAFMTTHNWGEGPKGDWTLEIENGISSSELKEWTLVMMGTSGHHMKRNGSQASSHGGEQIFKCAGVTTNGICIECKPGFFKMGDNCVAHCPQHYYGSVQAVQMAASSKMTTTKPLLHTQGVCKPCHDTCLNCKGSTATDCFQCASGFERKGELCEKKMIWDLLDPDVMKHLAWAIILCIAAILLFSVVFGILQARDRGRLCWKSKPNYVPDWGRGHYDGVTPNYAMQDSDNEAEFSPPAKTQTLFPQTIGFKHHHCNSRTAQNV
;
A
#
# COMPACT_ATOMS: atom_id res chain seq x y z
N ASP A 1 -9.15 -14.70 -5.99
CA ASP A 1 -10.00 -14.81 -7.19
C ASP A 1 -10.50 -16.24 -7.44
N ASP A 2 -10.34 -17.20 -6.51
CA ASP A 2 -10.89 -18.56 -6.65
C ASP A 2 -12.18 -18.78 -5.83
N GLY A 3 -12.64 -17.76 -5.11
CA GLY A 3 -13.80 -17.83 -4.22
C GLY A 3 -13.54 -18.64 -2.95
N ARG A 4 -12.28 -18.88 -2.56
CA ARG A 4 -11.90 -19.72 -1.41
C ARG A 4 -10.85 -19.07 -0.53
N THR A 5 -9.83 -18.48 -1.13
CA THR A 5 -8.67 -17.94 -0.42
C THR A 5 -9.05 -16.70 0.40
N VAL A 6 -8.41 -16.57 1.57
CA VAL A 6 -8.37 -15.35 2.37
C VAL A 6 -6.89 -15.12 2.64
N ASP A 7 -6.30 -14.12 2.01
CA ASP A 7 -4.88 -13.84 2.15
C ASP A 7 -4.59 -12.37 1.83
N GLY A 8 -3.45 -11.86 2.27
CA GLY A 8 -3.09 -10.47 2.13
C GLY A 8 -1.60 -10.22 2.24
N PRO A 9 -1.18 -8.94 2.24
CA PRO A 9 0.22 -8.60 2.33
C PRO A 9 0.83 -9.13 3.64
N ALA A 10 1.91 -9.91 3.51
CA ALA A 10 2.74 -10.29 4.64
C ALA A 10 3.47 -9.07 5.24
N THR A 11 4.22 -9.26 6.32
CA THR A 11 4.84 -8.17 7.10
C THR A 11 5.67 -7.20 6.26
N LEU A 12 6.49 -7.69 5.32
CA LEU A 12 7.31 -6.82 4.47
C LEU A 12 6.47 -5.98 3.49
N ALA A 13 5.46 -6.58 2.87
CA ALA A 13 4.56 -5.87 1.95
C ALA A 13 3.71 -4.83 2.69
N ARG A 14 3.19 -5.15 3.89
CA ARG A 14 2.49 -4.17 4.75
C ARG A 14 3.38 -3.01 5.12
N LYS A 15 4.64 -3.28 5.49
CA LYS A 15 5.63 -2.25 5.77
C LYS A 15 5.92 -1.40 4.53
N ALA A 16 6.01 -2.00 3.34
CA ALA A 16 6.23 -1.28 2.09
C ALA A 16 5.04 -0.36 1.75
N PHE A 17 3.80 -0.80 1.95
CA PHE A 17 2.63 0.08 1.82
C PHE A 17 2.70 1.26 2.79
N TYR A 18 2.98 0.99 4.08
CA TYR A 18 3.08 2.03 5.11
C TYR A 18 4.22 3.02 4.83
N ASP A 19 5.41 2.53 4.46
CA ASP A 19 6.52 3.40 4.07
C ASP A 19 6.20 4.18 2.79
N GLY A 20 5.49 3.57 1.85
CA GLY A 20 5.04 4.22 0.62
C GLY A 20 4.13 5.41 0.90
N ILE A 21 3.07 5.22 1.69
CA ILE A 21 2.12 6.30 2.01
C ILE A 21 2.69 7.35 2.97
N THR A 22 3.74 7.05 3.74
CA THR A 22 4.35 8.01 4.68
C THR A 22 5.58 8.73 4.14
N LYS A 23 6.42 8.08 3.33
CA LYS A 23 7.71 8.59 2.85
C LYS A 23 7.73 8.83 1.34
N GLY A 24 6.86 8.17 0.59
CA GLY A 24 6.75 8.33 -0.86
C GLY A 24 6.40 9.77 -1.23
N ARG A 25 6.81 10.18 -2.44
CA ARG A 25 6.52 11.52 -3.00
C ARG A 25 6.84 12.67 -2.03
N GLY A 26 8.01 12.62 -1.38
CA GLY A 26 8.45 13.66 -0.45
C GLY A 26 7.57 13.82 0.80
N GLY A 27 6.89 12.75 1.22
CA GLY A 27 5.97 12.76 2.37
C GLY A 27 4.50 12.95 2.01
N LEU A 28 4.17 13.18 0.74
CA LEU A 28 2.77 13.23 0.26
C LEU A 28 2.14 11.84 0.19
N GLY A 29 2.97 10.80 0.13
CA GLY A 29 2.57 9.40 0.02
C GLY A 29 2.45 8.93 -1.43
N SER A 30 2.98 7.74 -1.67
CA SER A 30 2.76 6.98 -2.90
C SER A 30 1.28 6.66 -3.06
N ILE A 31 0.79 6.70 -4.29
CA ILE A 31 -0.58 6.31 -4.64
C ILE A 31 -0.53 4.90 -5.23
N PHE A 32 -1.13 3.94 -4.53
CA PHE A 32 -1.21 2.55 -4.97
C PHE A 32 -2.58 2.30 -5.57
N VAL A 33 -2.66 2.04 -6.87
CA VAL A 33 -3.92 1.68 -7.55
C VAL A 33 -3.99 0.17 -7.65
N TRP A 34 -5.15 -0.41 -7.34
CA TRP A 34 -5.32 -1.85 -7.30
C TRP A 34 -6.58 -2.28 -8.04
N ALA A 35 -6.50 -3.40 -8.77
CA ALA A 35 -7.67 -4.02 -9.38
C ALA A 35 -8.44 -4.80 -8.31
N SER A 36 -9.76 -4.71 -8.29
CA SER A 36 -10.57 -5.34 -7.24
C SER A 36 -10.61 -6.87 -7.29
N GLY A 37 -10.35 -7.49 -8.45
CA GLY A 37 -10.29 -8.96 -8.61
C GLY A 37 -11.09 -9.47 -9.82
N ASN A 38 -10.85 -10.72 -10.21
CA ASN A 38 -11.48 -11.37 -11.38
C ASN A 38 -12.26 -12.66 -11.01
N GLY A 39 -12.52 -12.89 -9.73
CA GLY A 39 -13.20 -14.06 -9.16
C GLY A 39 -14.73 -14.01 -9.19
N GLY A 40 -15.37 -13.09 -9.93
CA GLY A 40 -16.84 -12.95 -9.96
C GLY A 40 -17.59 -14.23 -10.33
N ARG A 41 -17.11 -14.99 -11.32
CA ARG A 41 -17.67 -16.33 -11.69
C ARG A 41 -17.60 -17.35 -10.56
N ASP A 42 -16.67 -17.15 -9.64
CA ASP A 42 -16.42 -18.02 -8.51
C ASP A 42 -17.13 -17.55 -7.24
N SER A 43 -17.94 -16.48 -7.35
CA SER A 43 -18.58 -15.80 -6.23
C SER A 43 -17.55 -15.39 -5.17
N ASP A 44 -16.37 -14.92 -5.62
CA ASP A 44 -15.36 -14.36 -4.73
C ASP A 44 -15.79 -12.97 -4.21
N ASN A 45 -15.14 -12.55 -3.14
CA ASN A 45 -15.40 -11.25 -2.52
C ASN A 45 -14.06 -10.58 -2.22
N CYS A 46 -13.87 -9.39 -2.78
CA CYS A 46 -12.59 -8.71 -2.71
C CYS A 46 -12.18 -8.26 -1.29
N ASN A 47 -13.07 -8.24 -0.29
CA ASN A 47 -12.64 -8.06 1.10
C ASN A 47 -11.85 -9.27 1.67
N CYS A 48 -11.80 -10.40 0.95
CA CYS A 48 -10.94 -11.54 1.27
C CYS A 48 -9.53 -11.44 0.65
N ASP A 49 -9.29 -10.45 -0.22
CA ASP A 49 -7.95 -10.07 -0.66
C ASP A 49 -7.46 -8.86 0.17
N GLY A 50 -6.45 -9.09 1.00
CA GLY A 50 -5.88 -8.07 1.88
C GLY A 50 -5.10 -6.97 1.16
N TYR A 51 -4.80 -7.12 -0.13
CA TYR A 51 -4.22 -6.05 -0.93
C TYR A 51 -5.28 -5.03 -1.33
N THR A 52 -6.35 -5.46 -2.01
CA THR A 52 -7.47 -4.58 -2.42
C THR A 52 -8.24 -4.01 -1.23
N ASN A 53 -8.38 -4.78 -0.14
CA ASN A 53 -9.04 -4.37 1.11
C ASN A 53 -8.19 -3.43 1.98
N SER A 54 -6.96 -3.10 1.57
CA SER A 54 -6.09 -2.17 2.29
C SER A 54 -6.58 -0.72 2.14
N ILE A 55 -6.54 0.05 3.24
CA ILE A 55 -6.83 1.50 3.17
C ILE A 55 -5.80 2.27 2.32
N TYR A 56 -4.60 1.69 2.14
CA TYR A 56 -3.49 2.31 1.43
C TYR A 56 -3.59 2.13 -0.09
N THR A 57 -4.49 1.27 -0.57
CA THR A 57 -4.74 1.03 -1.98
C THR A 57 -6.04 1.69 -2.40
N LEU A 58 -6.02 2.33 -3.57
CA LEU A 58 -7.18 2.83 -4.26
C LEU A 58 -7.71 1.70 -5.15
N SER A 59 -8.67 0.94 -4.62
CA SER A 59 -9.25 -0.23 -5.28
C SER A 59 -10.27 0.17 -6.35
N ILE A 60 -10.11 -0.42 -7.55
CA ILE A 60 -10.86 -0.10 -8.77
C ILE A 60 -11.52 -1.35 -9.35
N SER A 61 -12.84 -1.27 -9.52
CA SER A 61 -13.64 -2.27 -10.24
C SER A 61 -13.80 -1.94 -11.73
N SER A 62 -14.55 -2.81 -12.43
CA SER A 62 -14.82 -2.67 -13.86
C SER A 62 -16.30 -2.46 -14.16
N ALA A 63 -16.59 -1.65 -15.16
CA ALA A 63 -17.87 -1.60 -15.87
C ALA A 63 -17.69 -2.04 -17.33
N THR A 64 -18.70 -2.68 -17.91
CA THR A 64 -18.73 -2.97 -19.35
C THR A 64 -19.00 -1.71 -20.17
N GLU A 65 -18.87 -1.79 -21.50
CA GLU A 65 -19.22 -0.70 -22.43
C GLU A 65 -20.65 -0.17 -22.19
N ASN A 66 -21.60 -1.07 -21.92
CA ASN A 66 -23.00 -0.70 -21.64
C ASN A 66 -23.30 -0.43 -20.15
N GLY A 67 -22.26 -0.24 -19.32
CA GLY A 67 -22.43 0.12 -17.91
C GLY A 67 -22.88 -1.03 -17.01
N ASN A 68 -22.78 -2.29 -17.44
CA ASN A 68 -23.17 -3.44 -16.63
C ASN A 68 -22.00 -3.93 -15.76
N ILE A 69 -22.31 -4.76 -14.76
CA ILE A 69 -21.30 -5.47 -13.95
C ILE A 69 -20.71 -6.61 -14.81
N PRO A 70 -19.41 -6.61 -15.12
CA PRO A 70 -18.78 -7.69 -15.87
C PRO A 70 -18.77 -9.00 -15.08
N TRP A 71 -18.83 -10.13 -15.78
CA TRP A 71 -18.92 -11.48 -15.18
C TRP A 71 -17.75 -11.85 -14.25
N TYR A 72 -16.61 -11.20 -14.40
CA TYR A 72 -15.40 -11.43 -13.60
C TYR A 72 -15.31 -10.50 -12.38
N SER A 73 -16.05 -9.39 -12.34
CA SER A 73 -15.88 -8.38 -11.29
C SER A 73 -16.28 -8.93 -9.92
N GLU A 74 -15.47 -8.65 -8.90
CA GLU A 74 -15.76 -8.98 -7.52
C GLU A 74 -16.44 -7.79 -6.83
N ALA A 75 -17.50 -8.05 -6.06
CA ALA A 75 -18.18 -7.02 -5.28
C ALA A 75 -17.70 -7.05 -3.82
N CYS A 76 -17.33 -5.90 -3.27
CA CYS A 76 -16.98 -5.73 -1.86
C CYS A 76 -17.05 -4.27 -1.45
N SER A 77 -17.05 -4.04 -0.14
CA SER A 77 -17.19 -2.69 0.42
C SER A 77 -15.89 -1.87 0.43
N SER A 78 -14.74 -2.49 0.10
CA SER A 78 -13.45 -1.79 0.00
C SER A 78 -13.22 -1.08 -1.33
N THR A 79 -13.96 -1.45 -2.39
CA THR A 79 -13.87 -0.80 -3.70
C THR A 79 -14.20 0.69 -3.58
N LEU A 80 -13.37 1.55 -4.17
CA LEU A 80 -13.59 3.00 -4.12
C LEU A 80 -14.34 3.51 -5.35
N ALA A 81 -13.97 3.06 -6.54
CA ALA A 81 -14.56 3.52 -7.80
C ALA A 81 -14.40 2.50 -8.93
N THR A 82 -14.81 2.87 -10.13
CA THR A 82 -14.82 2.02 -11.32
C THR A 82 -14.26 2.74 -12.53
N THR A 83 -13.64 1.98 -13.44
CA THR A 83 -13.40 2.42 -14.82
C THR A 83 -13.88 1.36 -15.80
N TYR A 84 -13.99 1.70 -17.09
CA TYR A 84 -14.35 0.72 -18.11
C TYR A 84 -13.32 -0.41 -18.24
N SER A 85 -13.81 -1.57 -18.66
CA SER A 85 -13.03 -2.71 -19.14
C SER A 85 -13.89 -3.54 -20.12
N SER A 86 -13.51 -4.78 -20.35
CA SER A 86 -14.22 -5.74 -21.20
C SER A 86 -15.59 -6.16 -20.66
N GLY A 87 -16.50 -6.51 -21.56
CA GLY A 87 -17.81 -7.08 -21.25
C GLY A 87 -18.08 -8.42 -21.92
N SER A 88 -19.36 -8.72 -22.09
CA SER A 88 -19.86 -9.93 -22.76
C SER A 88 -20.56 -9.57 -24.07
N GLY A 89 -20.95 -10.55 -24.88
CA GLY A 89 -21.92 -10.32 -25.96
C GLY A 89 -21.45 -9.38 -27.08
N GLY A 90 -20.15 -9.30 -27.34
CA GLY A 90 -19.58 -8.43 -28.38
C GLY A 90 -19.32 -6.99 -27.95
N GLU A 91 -19.50 -6.66 -26.67
CA GLU A 91 -19.02 -5.39 -26.09
C GLU A 91 -17.52 -5.21 -26.33
N LYS A 92 -17.12 -3.96 -26.60
CA LYS A 92 -15.70 -3.63 -26.82
C LYS A 92 -14.85 -3.94 -25.59
N GLN A 93 -13.57 -4.13 -25.85
CA GLN A 93 -12.55 -4.41 -24.84
C GLN A 93 -11.48 -3.31 -24.86
N ILE A 94 -10.46 -3.42 -24.02
CA ILE A 94 -9.43 -2.38 -23.92
C ILE A 94 -8.40 -2.52 -25.04
N VAL A 95 -8.23 -1.43 -25.79
CA VAL A 95 -7.20 -1.30 -26.82
C VAL A 95 -5.92 -0.74 -26.20
N THR A 96 -4.80 -1.46 -26.34
CA THR A 96 -3.51 -1.03 -25.79
C THR A 96 -2.33 -1.70 -26.52
N THR A 97 -1.11 -1.29 -26.18
CA THR A 97 0.11 -1.92 -26.69
C THR A 97 0.23 -3.35 -26.20
N ASP A 98 0.82 -4.22 -27.03
CA ASP A 98 1.06 -5.63 -26.71
C ASP A 98 2.53 -6.02 -26.94
N LEU A 99 2.92 -7.19 -26.43
CA LEU A 99 4.22 -7.80 -26.63
C LEU A 99 4.60 -7.85 -28.12
N ARG A 100 5.91 -7.93 -28.38
CA ARG A 100 6.47 -8.04 -29.75
C ARG A 100 6.07 -6.86 -30.66
N LYS A 101 5.96 -5.66 -30.08
CA LYS A 101 5.54 -4.41 -30.77
C LYS A 101 4.12 -4.52 -31.36
N GLY A 102 3.25 -5.29 -30.70
CA GLY A 102 1.88 -5.48 -31.12
C GLY A 102 0.93 -4.41 -30.60
N CYS A 103 -0.31 -4.48 -31.06
CA CYS A 103 -1.47 -3.79 -30.51
C CYS A 103 -2.52 -4.85 -30.20
N THR A 104 -3.06 -4.86 -28.99
CA THR A 104 -4.16 -5.72 -28.60
C THR A 104 -5.43 -4.90 -28.52
N GLU A 105 -6.53 -5.45 -29.04
CA GLU A 105 -7.88 -4.93 -28.85
C GLU A 105 -8.67 -5.83 -27.89
N THR A 106 -7.99 -6.76 -27.20
CA THR A 106 -8.61 -7.81 -26.40
C THR A 106 -8.08 -7.87 -24.97
N HIS A 107 -7.57 -6.77 -24.44
CA HIS A 107 -7.19 -6.69 -23.04
C HIS A 107 -8.46 -6.63 -22.15
N THR A 108 -8.52 -7.47 -21.12
CA THR A 108 -9.73 -7.76 -20.34
C THR A 108 -9.47 -7.81 -18.83
N GLY A 109 -10.55 -7.89 -18.04
CA GLY A 109 -10.50 -8.03 -16.59
C GLY A 109 -10.39 -6.72 -15.82
N THR A 110 -10.51 -6.78 -14.49
CA THR A 110 -10.27 -5.62 -13.60
C THR A 110 -8.83 -5.14 -13.67
N SER A 111 -7.91 -6.02 -14.08
CA SER A 111 -6.52 -5.69 -14.39
C SER A 111 -6.37 -4.64 -15.49
N ALA A 112 -7.34 -4.48 -16.39
CA ALA A 112 -7.34 -3.42 -17.40
C ALA A 112 -7.96 -2.11 -16.90
N SER A 113 -8.81 -2.17 -15.87
CA SER A 113 -9.41 -0.98 -15.23
C SER A 113 -8.40 -0.22 -14.37
N ALA A 114 -7.60 -0.91 -13.54
CA ALA A 114 -6.65 -0.25 -12.66
C ALA A 114 -5.62 0.65 -13.38
N PRO A 115 -5.03 0.28 -14.54
CA PRO A 115 -4.16 1.16 -15.32
C PRO A 115 -4.86 2.40 -15.88
N LEU A 116 -6.14 2.32 -16.27
CA LEU A 116 -6.91 3.49 -16.69
C LEU A 116 -7.08 4.46 -15.52
N ALA A 117 -7.47 3.96 -14.34
CA ALA A 117 -7.55 4.77 -13.13
C ALA A 117 -6.19 5.41 -12.77
N ALA A 118 -5.08 4.68 -12.91
CA ALA A 118 -3.74 5.23 -12.71
C ALA A 118 -3.42 6.38 -13.69
N GLY A 119 -3.84 6.28 -14.95
CA GLY A 119 -3.74 7.37 -15.92
C GLY A 119 -4.55 8.60 -15.52
N LEU A 120 -5.80 8.41 -15.07
CA LEU A 120 -6.66 9.50 -14.57
C LEU A 120 -6.07 10.20 -13.34
N ILE A 121 -5.50 9.41 -12.42
CA ILE A 121 -4.79 9.90 -11.23
C ILE A 121 -3.56 10.71 -11.64
N ALA A 122 -2.80 10.28 -12.65
CA ALA A 122 -1.66 11.01 -13.16
C ALA A 122 -2.05 12.41 -13.69
N LEU A 123 -3.17 12.52 -14.41
CA LEU A 123 -3.71 13.81 -14.86
C LEU A 123 -4.10 14.73 -13.69
N ALA A 124 -4.72 14.18 -12.65
CA ALA A 124 -5.06 14.94 -11.44
C ALA A 124 -3.80 15.40 -10.68
N LEU A 125 -2.76 14.57 -10.62
CA LEU A 125 -1.46 14.92 -10.04
C LEU A 125 -0.70 15.96 -10.86
N GLU A 126 -0.80 15.93 -12.20
CA GLU A 126 -0.23 16.97 -13.05
C GLU A 126 -0.89 18.32 -12.77
N ALA A 127 -2.21 18.32 -12.57
CA ALA A 127 -2.97 19.51 -12.23
C ALA A 127 -2.67 20.03 -10.82
N ASN A 128 -2.39 19.13 -9.87
CA ASN A 128 -1.98 19.49 -8.52
C ASN A 128 -0.95 18.47 -7.95
N PRO A 129 0.36 18.76 -8.06
CA PRO A 129 1.41 17.85 -7.59
C PRO A 129 1.46 17.68 -6.07
N SER A 130 0.81 18.56 -5.31
CA SER A 130 0.80 18.55 -3.84
C SER A 130 -0.26 17.64 -3.22
N LEU A 131 -1.12 17.01 -4.03
CA LEU A 131 -2.11 16.06 -3.52
C LEU A 131 -1.44 14.91 -2.78
N THR A 132 -1.90 14.66 -1.56
CA THR A 132 -1.51 13.48 -0.78
C THR A 132 -2.22 12.23 -1.28
N TRP A 133 -1.80 11.05 -0.81
CA TRP A 133 -2.48 9.79 -1.13
C TRP A 133 -3.95 9.77 -0.68
N ARG A 134 -4.27 10.42 0.45
CA ARG A 134 -5.66 10.58 0.93
C ARG A 134 -6.43 11.61 0.11
N ASP A 135 -5.82 12.74 -0.23
CA ASP A 135 -6.46 13.75 -1.09
C ASP A 135 -6.94 13.13 -2.41
N MET A 136 -6.12 12.26 -3.01
CA MET A 136 -6.52 11.56 -4.23
C MET A 136 -7.75 10.67 -4.04
N GLN A 137 -7.85 9.93 -2.92
CA GLN A 137 -9.03 9.13 -2.63
C GLN A 137 -10.27 10.01 -2.42
N HIS A 138 -10.16 11.13 -1.69
CA HIS A 138 -11.25 12.09 -1.54
C HIS A 138 -11.71 12.65 -2.89
N ILE A 139 -10.79 13.04 -3.77
CA ILE A 139 -11.13 13.54 -5.11
C ILE A 139 -11.91 12.49 -5.89
N VAL A 140 -11.50 11.22 -5.84
CA VAL A 140 -12.24 10.12 -6.49
C VAL A 140 -13.66 9.99 -5.92
N VAL A 141 -13.82 9.99 -4.59
CA VAL A 141 -15.13 9.92 -3.93
C VAL A 141 -16.04 11.10 -4.27
N GLU A 142 -15.48 12.30 -4.42
CA GLU A 142 -16.24 13.52 -4.73
C GLU A 142 -16.61 13.65 -6.21
N THR A 143 -15.93 12.94 -7.11
CA THR A 143 -16.08 13.15 -8.56
C THR A 143 -16.59 11.93 -9.32
N ALA A 144 -16.55 10.73 -8.73
CA ALA A 144 -17.08 9.53 -9.34
C ALA A 144 -18.59 9.67 -9.64
N LYS A 145 -19.00 9.11 -10.79
CA LYS A 145 -20.36 9.23 -11.31
C LYS A 145 -21.09 7.90 -11.24
N PRO A 146 -22.20 7.79 -10.49
CA PRO A 146 -23.01 6.58 -10.42
C PRO A 146 -23.98 6.43 -11.60
N HIS A 147 -24.09 7.45 -12.45
CA HIS A 147 -24.99 7.44 -13.60
C HIS A 147 -24.49 6.48 -14.68
N ASP A 148 -25.42 5.92 -15.46
CA ASP A 148 -25.15 5.00 -16.57
C ASP A 148 -24.42 3.71 -16.15
N LEU A 149 -24.50 3.36 -14.86
CA LEU A 149 -24.00 2.11 -14.28
C LEU A 149 -25.16 1.30 -13.67
N ASN A 150 -25.37 0.10 -14.19
CA ASN A 150 -26.46 -0.80 -13.84
C ASN A 150 -26.05 -1.77 -12.74
N ALA A 151 -26.54 -1.54 -11.52
CA ALA A 151 -26.42 -2.44 -10.38
C ALA A 151 -27.66 -2.35 -9.50
N ASP A 152 -28.07 -3.48 -8.91
CA ASP A 152 -29.25 -3.53 -8.04
C ASP A 152 -28.94 -3.13 -6.58
N ASP A 153 -27.66 -2.95 -6.24
CA ASP A 153 -27.17 -2.72 -4.88
C ASP A 153 -26.83 -1.24 -4.58
N TRP A 154 -27.19 -0.32 -5.47
CA TRP A 154 -27.00 1.11 -5.23
C TRP A 154 -27.77 1.58 -3.99
N VAL A 155 -27.04 2.13 -3.02
CA VAL A 155 -27.61 2.73 -1.81
C VAL A 155 -27.13 4.17 -1.65
N ILE A 156 -27.90 4.99 -0.94
CA ILE A 156 -27.51 6.34 -0.55
C ILE A 156 -26.98 6.26 0.89
N ASN A 157 -25.75 6.73 1.10
CA ASN A 157 -25.14 6.75 2.42
C ASN A 157 -25.62 7.93 3.28
N GLY A 158 -25.13 8.04 4.53
CA GLY A 158 -25.57 9.04 5.50
C GLY A 158 -25.29 10.49 5.15
N VAL A 159 -24.47 10.75 4.12
CA VAL A 159 -24.17 12.10 3.59
C VAL A 159 -24.72 12.31 2.18
N GLY A 160 -25.58 11.43 1.69
CA GLY A 160 -26.27 11.59 0.41
C GLY A 160 -25.51 11.10 -0.82
N LYS A 161 -24.37 10.40 -0.66
CA LYS A 161 -23.60 9.84 -1.78
C LYS A 161 -24.16 8.46 -2.17
N ARG A 162 -24.30 8.21 -3.48
CA ARG A 162 -24.65 6.87 -3.99
C ARG A 162 -23.40 5.99 -4.00
N VAL A 163 -23.54 4.76 -3.51
CA VAL A 163 -22.45 3.78 -3.45
C VAL A 163 -22.98 2.37 -3.75
N SER A 164 -22.18 1.55 -4.40
CA SER A 164 -22.44 0.15 -4.78
C SER A 164 -21.24 -0.71 -4.39
N HIS A 165 -21.45 -1.95 -3.94
CA HIS A 165 -20.35 -2.90 -3.68
C HIS A 165 -19.67 -3.35 -4.98
N SER A 166 -20.37 -3.29 -6.12
CA SER A 166 -19.80 -3.57 -7.44
C SER A 166 -19.02 -2.38 -8.01
N PHE A 167 -19.53 -1.15 -7.82
CA PHE A 167 -18.99 0.02 -8.50
C PHE A 167 -18.28 1.07 -7.61
N GLY A 168 -18.28 0.88 -6.29
CA GLY A 168 -17.86 1.92 -5.34
C GLY A 168 -18.74 3.16 -5.48
N PHE A 169 -18.14 4.35 -5.51
CA PHE A 169 -18.84 5.62 -5.75
C PHE A 169 -19.21 5.86 -7.23
N GLY A 170 -18.80 4.97 -8.14
CA GLY A 170 -19.16 5.01 -9.56
C GLY A 170 -17.97 5.16 -10.50
N LEU A 171 -18.27 5.57 -11.73
CA LEU A 171 -17.28 5.71 -12.81
C LEU A 171 -16.38 6.93 -12.58
N MET A 172 -15.07 6.76 -12.65
CA MET A 172 -14.12 7.88 -12.52
C MET A 172 -14.25 8.85 -13.70
N ASP A 173 -14.28 10.16 -13.39
CA ASP A 173 -14.37 11.24 -14.39
C ASP A 173 -13.10 12.08 -14.39
N ALA A 174 -12.30 11.96 -15.45
CA ALA A 174 -11.03 12.68 -15.60
C ALA A 174 -11.19 14.20 -15.52
N ALA A 175 -12.21 14.77 -16.15
CA ALA A 175 -12.41 16.21 -16.21
C ALA A 175 -12.83 16.76 -14.84
N ALA A 176 -13.74 16.06 -14.15
CA ALA A 176 -14.16 16.42 -12.80
C ALA A 176 -13.00 16.28 -11.81
N MET A 177 -12.22 15.20 -11.87
CA MET A 177 -11.04 14.98 -11.04
C MET A 177 -10.01 16.10 -11.21
N VAL A 178 -9.62 16.42 -12.44
CA VAL A 178 -8.65 17.49 -12.74
C VAL A 178 -9.18 18.86 -12.30
N SER A 179 -10.45 19.15 -12.55
CA SER A 179 -11.08 20.41 -12.17
C SER A 179 -11.07 20.59 -10.65
N LEU A 180 -11.46 19.56 -9.89
CA LEU A 180 -11.46 19.58 -8.44
C LEU A 180 -10.03 19.67 -7.87
N ALA A 181 -9.08 18.92 -8.45
CA ALA A 181 -7.68 18.89 -8.03
C ALA A 181 -7.03 20.28 -8.03
N ARG A 182 -7.28 21.10 -9.05
CA ARG A 182 -6.68 22.45 -9.19
C ARG A 182 -6.96 23.37 -8.00
N ASN A 183 -8.13 23.24 -7.39
CA ASN A 183 -8.58 24.06 -6.28
C ASN A 183 -8.72 23.25 -4.98
N TRP A 184 -8.11 22.06 -4.92
CA TRP A 184 -8.21 21.18 -3.76
C TRP A 184 -7.41 21.74 -2.59
N THR A 185 -8.04 21.74 -1.41
CA THR A 185 -7.36 22.01 -0.14
C THR A 185 -7.09 20.68 0.54
N SER A 186 -5.82 20.40 0.84
CA SER A 186 -5.45 19.12 1.46
C SER A 186 -6.21 18.85 2.76
N VAL A 187 -6.64 17.61 2.91
CA VAL A 187 -7.37 17.16 4.10
C VAL A 187 -6.48 17.20 5.35
N PRO A 188 -7.06 17.40 6.54
CA PRO A 188 -6.31 17.33 7.80
C PRO A 188 -5.60 15.99 8.01
N ALA A 189 -4.67 15.96 8.97
CA ALA A 189 -4.01 14.72 9.40
C ALA A 189 -5.04 13.63 9.77
N GLN A 190 -4.75 12.39 9.40
CA GLN A 190 -5.64 11.26 9.66
C GLN A 190 -5.63 10.92 11.15
N HIS A 191 -6.81 10.72 11.71
CA HIS A 191 -7.03 10.20 13.06
C HIS A 191 -7.53 8.77 12.97
N ILE A 192 -7.19 7.94 13.97
CA ILE A 192 -7.60 6.53 14.05
C ILE A 192 -8.25 6.31 15.42
N CYS A 193 -9.57 6.11 15.41
CA CYS A 193 -10.35 5.78 16.60
C CYS A 193 -10.64 4.27 16.61
N GLU A 194 -10.14 3.55 17.62
CA GLU A 194 -10.31 2.10 17.77
C GLU A 194 -11.22 1.81 18.97
N ILE A 195 -12.33 1.10 18.73
CA ILE A 195 -13.32 0.73 19.75
C ILE A 195 -13.43 -0.80 19.77
N ARG A 196 -13.03 -1.39 20.89
CA ARG A 196 -13.15 -2.84 21.10
C ARG A 196 -14.54 -3.17 21.62
N SER A 197 -15.10 -4.28 21.16
CA SER A 197 -16.32 -4.82 21.75
C SER A 197 -16.10 -5.06 23.25
N PRO A 198 -16.94 -4.51 24.14
CA PRO A 198 -16.80 -4.70 25.58
C PRO A 198 -17.11 -6.13 26.02
N ASP A 199 -17.84 -6.89 25.19
CA ASP A 199 -18.12 -8.30 25.43
C ASP A 199 -16.98 -9.17 24.93
N HIS A 200 -16.21 -9.72 25.88
CA HIS A 200 -15.16 -10.71 25.62
C HIS A 200 -15.70 -12.14 25.50
N ASN A 201 -17.00 -12.35 25.74
CA ASN A 201 -17.58 -13.67 25.60
C ASN A 201 -17.77 -14.00 24.13
N SER A 202 -17.39 -15.22 23.78
CA SER A 202 -17.63 -15.73 22.46
C SER A 202 -19.12 -15.94 22.22
N ARG A 203 -19.60 -15.59 21.02
CA ARG A 203 -21.01 -15.65 20.63
C ARG A 203 -21.19 -16.71 19.56
N THR A 204 -21.89 -17.79 19.90
CA THR A 204 -22.32 -18.80 18.94
C THR A 204 -23.28 -18.18 17.94
N ILE A 205 -23.04 -18.39 16.65
CA ILE A 205 -23.92 -17.94 15.57
C ILE A 205 -24.83 -19.13 15.21
N PRO A 206 -26.15 -19.05 15.48
CA PRO A 206 -27.05 -20.17 15.26
C PRO A 206 -27.02 -20.68 13.82
N MET A 207 -27.19 -21.99 13.63
CA MET A 207 -27.33 -22.58 12.30
C MET A 207 -28.56 -22.00 11.60
N ASN A 208 -28.41 -21.59 10.34
CA ASN A 208 -29.43 -20.88 9.56
C ASN A 208 -30.01 -19.66 10.30
N GLY A 209 -29.19 -19.05 11.15
CA GLY A 209 -29.57 -17.90 11.96
C GLY A 209 -28.57 -16.75 11.82
N ARG A 210 -28.74 -15.76 12.68
CA ARG A 210 -27.91 -14.57 12.71
C ARG A 210 -27.65 -14.11 14.13
N VAL A 211 -26.56 -13.38 14.30
CA VAL A 211 -26.23 -12.62 15.51
C VAL A 211 -26.03 -11.17 15.11
N SER A 212 -26.57 -10.26 15.92
CA SER A 212 -26.32 -8.82 15.81
C SER A 212 -25.64 -8.33 17.08
N VAL A 213 -24.53 -7.61 16.92
CA VAL A 213 -23.76 -7.02 18.03
C VAL A 213 -23.76 -5.51 17.86
N LEU A 214 -24.25 -4.82 18.88
CA LEU A 214 -24.27 -3.36 18.94
C LEU A 214 -23.00 -2.84 19.59
N LEU A 215 -22.42 -1.78 19.05
CA LEU A 215 -21.29 -1.06 19.61
C LEU A 215 -21.59 0.44 19.58
N ASN A 216 -21.74 1.06 20.75
CA ASN A 216 -21.89 2.50 20.86
C ASN A 216 -20.52 3.17 20.93
N THR A 217 -20.34 4.28 20.22
CA THR A 217 -19.12 5.09 20.26
C THR A 217 -19.44 6.57 20.12
N ASP A 218 -18.63 7.41 20.75
CA ASP A 218 -18.63 8.86 20.57
C ASP A 218 -17.68 9.33 19.46
N GLY A 219 -16.98 8.42 18.78
CA GLY A 219 -15.94 8.75 17.81
C GLY A 219 -14.63 9.22 18.46
N CYS A 220 -14.31 8.70 19.66
CA CYS A 220 -13.15 9.08 20.45
C CYS A 220 -13.14 10.59 20.79
N ASP A 221 -14.33 11.13 21.09
CA ASP A 221 -14.52 12.54 21.43
C ASP A 221 -13.66 12.94 22.64
N GLY A 222 -13.16 14.17 22.63
CA GLY A 222 -12.24 14.68 23.65
C GLY A 222 -10.82 14.09 23.63
N THR A 223 -10.46 13.23 22.67
CA THR A 223 -9.10 12.67 22.52
C THR A 223 -8.39 13.18 21.26
N VAL A 224 -7.07 12.96 21.18
CA VAL A 224 -6.28 13.25 19.96
C VAL A 224 -6.71 12.41 18.76
N ASN A 225 -7.40 11.29 18.99
CA ASN A 225 -7.89 10.38 17.96
C ASN A 225 -9.35 10.65 17.56
N HIS A 226 -9.90 11.81 17.93
CA HIS A 226 -11.29 12.13 17.62
C HIS A 226 -11.55 12.12 16.11
N VAL A 227 -12.52 11.30 15.68
CA VAL A 227 -12.99 11.25 14.29
C VAL A 227 -14.39 11.83 14.24
N LYS A 228 -14.61 12.76 13.32
CA LYS A 228 -15.91 13.39 13.05
C LYS A 228 -16.39 13.15 11.62
N TYR A 229 -15.48 13.06 10.67
CA TYR A 229 -15.76 12.76 9.26
C TYR A 229 -14.98 11.51 8.89
N LEU A 230 -15.71 10.44 8.58
CA LEU A 230 -15.15 9.13 8.24
C LEU A 230 -14.48 9.15 6.86
N GLU A 231 -13.43 8.35 6.74
CA GLU A 231 -12.79 7.96 5.48
C GLU A 231 -12.97 6.45 5.32
N HIS A 232 -12.09 5.67 5.93
CA HIS A 232 -12.16 4.21 5.97
C HIS A 232 -12.73 3.71 7.29
N VAL A 233 -13.49 2.62 7.25
CA VAL A 233 -13.92 1.90 8.45
C VAL A 233 -13.51 0.44 8.31
N GLN A 234 -12.97 -0.15 9.38
CA GLN A 234 -12.67 -1.57 9.45
C GLN A 234 -13.44 -2.23 10.58
N ALA A 235 -14.00 -3.41 10.31
CA ALA A 235 -14.36 -4.38 11.34
C ALA A 235 -13.29 -5.47 11.37
N ARG A 236 -12.42 -5.44 12.39
CA ARG A 236 -11.44 -6.49 12.63
C ARG A 236 -12.11 -7.63 13.36
N ILE A 237 -12.20 -8.79 12.74
CA ILE A 237 -12.99 -9.90 13.25
C ILE A 237 -12.13 -11.14 13.46
N THR A 238 -12.27 -11.75 14.63
CA THR A 238 -11.78 -13.09 14.95
C THR A 238 -12.99 -14.00 15.16
N MET A 239 -13.12 -15.04 14.34
CA MET A 239 -14.21 -16.01 14.44
C MET A 239 -13.76 -17.40 13.98
N THR A 240 -14.40 -18.43 14.52
CA THR A 240 -14.23 -19.82 14.05
C THR A 240 -15.45 -20.25 13.25
N SER A 241 -15.25 -21.06 12.22
CA SER A 241 -16.35 -21.65 11.44
C SER A 241 -15.95 -23.01 10.90
N SER A 242 -16.86 -23.99 10.92
CA SER A 242 -16.66 -25.28 10.27
C SER A 242 -16.77 -25.22 8.73
N LYS A 243 -17.27 -24.11 8.17
CA LYS A 243 -17.36 -23.86 6.73
C LYS A 243 -17.49 -22.34 6.46
N ARG A 244 -16.34 -21.68 6.30
CA ARG A 244 -16.23 -20.22 6.20
C ARG A 244 -17.09 -19.58 5.12
N GLY A 245 -17.25 -20.23 3.97
CA GLY A 245 -18.04 -19.70 2.84
C GLY A 245 -19.54 -19.55 3.07
N GLU A 246 -20.09 -20.11 4.16
CA GLU A 246 -21.50 -19.92 4.54
C GLU A 246 -21.75 -18.67 5.39
N ILE A 247 -20.68 -17.98 5.79
CA ILE A 247 -20.76 -16.77 6.61
C ILE A 247 -21.05 -15.56 5.72
N ARG A 248 -21.93 -14.69 6.20
CA ARG A 248 -22.13 -13.35 5.64
C ARG A 248 -21.97 -12.34 6.76
N ILE A 249 -21.31 -11.23 6.46
CA ILE A 249 -20.99 -10.21 7.45
C ILE A 249 -21.45 -8.87 6.92
N PHE A 250 -22.20 -8.15 7.74
CA PHE A 250 -22.69 -6.81 7.45
C PHE A 250 -22.32 -5.87 8.58
N LEU A 251 -22.02 -4.62 8.24
CA LEU A 251 -21.77 -3.55 9.18
C LEU A 251 -22.69 -2.38 8.85
N SER A 252 -23.51 -1.95 9.81
CA SER A 252 -24.37 -0.77 9.67
C SER A 252 -23.82 0.37 10.53
N SER A 253 -23.69 1.56 9.95
CA SER A 253 -23.29 2.78 10.66
C SER A 253 -24.46 3.42 11.42
N PRO A 254 -24.20 4.40 12.31
CA PRO A 254 -25.24 5.17 12.97
C PRO A 254 -26.17 5.92 12.00
N SER A 255 -25.71 6.19 10.77
CA SER A 255 -26.51 6.80 9.71
C SER A 255 -27.25 5.77 8.84
N LEU A 256 -27.32 4.51 9.30
CA LEU A 256 -28.03 3.38 8.67
C LEU A 256 -27.47 2.91 7.33
N THR A 257 -26.27 3.35 6.96
CA THR A 257 -25.57 2.83 5.78
C THR A 257 -25.07 1.43 6.08
N ARG A 258 -25.63 0.44 5.37
CA ARG A 258 -25.31 -0.98 5.53
C ARG A 258 -24.25 -1.42 4.51
N SER A 259 -23.08 -1.82 5.00
CA SER A 259 -21.99 -2.38 4.20
C SER A 259 -21.99 -3.90 4.26
N THR A 260 -22.05 -4.58 3.12
CA THR A 260 -21.71 -6.00 3.00
C THR A 260 -20.19 -6.14 3.11
N LEU A 261 -19.71 -6.59 4.26
CA LEU A 261 -18.29 -6.85 4.51
C LEU A 261 -17.85 -8.20 3.93
N LEU A 262 -18.74 -9.19 3.93
CA LEU A 262 -18.51 -10.50 3.33
C LEU A 262 -19.83 -11.06 2.78
N ALA A 263 -19.84 -11.35 1.49
CA ALA A 263 -20.91 -12.13 0.87
C ALA A 263 -20.66 -13.64 0.99
N ARG A 264 -21.70 -14.45 0.73
CA ARG A 264 -21.57 -15.91 0.73
C ARG A 264 -20.62 -16.35 -0.39
N ARG A 265 -19.60 -17.14 -0.05
CA ARG A 265 -18.64 -17.70 -1.01
C ARG A 265 -18.80 -19.21 -1.11
N GLY A 266 -19.62 -19.68 -2.06
CA GLY A 266 -20.05 -21.08 -2.11
C GLY A 266 -18.92 -22.12 -2.25
N LYS A 267 -17.78 -21.72 -2.81
CA LYS A 267 -16.60 -22.58 -2.98
C LYS A 267 -15.69 -22.63 -1.74
N ASP A 268 -15.81 -21.68 -0.82
CA ASP A 268 -14.99 -21.62 0.39
C ASP A 268 -15.47 -22.62 1.43
N VAL A 269 -14.79 -23.76 1.49
CA VAL A 269 -15.05 -24.83 2.46
C VAL A 269 -14.06 -24.83 3.64
N SER A 270 -13.28 -23.75 3.80
CA SER A 270 -12.25 -23.67 4.84
C SER A 270 -12.83 -23.73 6.25
N ARG A 271 -12.06 -24.31 7.17
CA ARG A 271 -12.34 -24.38 8.62
C ARG A 271 -11.54 -23.39 9.45
N GLU A 272 -10.71 -22.58 8.81
CA GLU A 272 -9.80 -21.66 9.49
C GLU A 272 -10.52 -20.45 10.10
N GLY A 273 -11.76 -20.18 9.67
CA GLY A 273 -12.50 -18.99 10.07
C GLY A 273 -11.78 -17.71 9.64
N PHE A 274 -11.83 -16.70 10.51
CA PHE A 274 -11.09 -15.44 10.35
C PHE A 274 -10.31 -15.17 11.62
N ASN A 275 -9.06 -14.73 11.49
CA ASN A 275 -8.20 -14.40 12.62
C ASN A 275 -7.75 -12.94 12.50
N ASN A 276 -8.33 -12.07 13.32
CA ASN A 276 -8.09 -10.63 13.29
C ASN A 276 -8.13 -10.04 11.86
N TRP A 277 -9.07 -10.53 11.04
CA TRP A 277 -9.20 -10.11 9.65
C TRP A 277 -9.92 -8.77 9.57
N ALA A 278 -9.29 -7.78 8.93
CA ALA A 278 -9.75 -6.39 8.94
C ALA A 278 -10.64 -6.09 7.72
N PHE A 279 -11.90 -6.56 7.73
CA PHE A 279 -12.84 -6.22 6.66
C PHE A 279 -13.04 -4.70 6.59
N MET A 280 -12.85 -4.10 5.42
CA MET A 280 -12.88 -2.65 5.22
C MET A 280 -14.13 -2.21 4.43
N THR A 281 -14.65 -1.03 4.76
CA THR A 281 -15.67 -0.35 3.97
C THR A 281 -15.33 1.11 3.72
N THR A 282 -15.56 1.57 2.49
CA THR A 282 -15.53 2.97 2.05
C THR A 282 -16.91 3.59 1.98
N HIS A 283 -17.99 2.81 2.16
CA HIS A 283 -19.37 3.27 1.92
C HIS A 283 -19.81 4.36 2.91
N ASN A 284 -19.15 4.44 4.06
CA ASN A 284 -19.41 5.43 5.12
C ASN A 284 -18.61 6.73 4.95
N TRP A 285 -17.92 6.92 3.82
CA TRP A 285 -17.08 8.11 3.59
C TRP A 285 -17.89 9.41 3.78
N GLY A 286 -17.37 10.28 4.64
CA GLY A 286 -17.97 11.57 5.02
C GLY A 286 -18.96 11.51 6.17
N GLU A 287 -19.45 10.32 6.57
CA GLU A 287 -20.40 10.19 7.68
C GLU A 287 -19.78 10.52 9.04
N GLY A 288 -20.66 10.82 10.01
CA GLY A 288 -20.29 10.93 11.41
C GLY A 288 -20.22 9.55 12.09
N PRO A 289 -19.17 9.24 12.85
CA PRO A 289 -19.03 7.93 13.50
C PRO A 289 -19.82 7.76 14.80
N LYS A 290 -20.30 8.86 15.40
CA LYS A 290 -20.94 8.86 16.71
C LYS A 290 -22.31 8.20 16.67
N GLY A 291 -22.53 7.25 17.57
CA GLY A 291 -23.78 6.52 17.74
C GLY A 291 -23.56 5.02 17.72
N ASP A 292 -24.62 4.31 17.34
CA ASP A 292 -24.66 2.85 17.36
C ASP A 292 -24.20 2.24 16.03
N TRP A 293 -23.16 1.41 16.11
CA TRP A 293 -22.73 0.54 15.03
C TRP A 293 -23.28 -0.87 15.25
N THR A 294 -23.79 -1.50 14.19
CA THR A 294 -24.31 -2.87 14.26
C THR A 294 -23.49 -3.79 13.38
N LEU A 295 -22.80 -4.75 13.98
CA LEU A 295 -22.20 -5.89 13.29
C LEU A 295 -23.23 -7.02 13.22
N GLU A 296 -23.65 -7.41 12.02
CA GLU A 296 -24.54 -8.54 11.79
C GLU A 296 -23.77 -9.67 11.11
N ILE A 297 -23.83 -10.87 11.67
CA ILE A 297 -23.24 -12.07 11.10
C ILE A 297 -24.33 -13.10 10.89
N GLU A 298 -24.52 -13.51 9.65
CA GLU A 298 -25.41 -14.61 9.27
C GLU A 298 -24.60 -15.87 9.03
N ASN A 299 -25.20 -17.01 9.36
CA ASN A 299 -24.60 -18.31 9.20
C ASN A 299 -25.56 -19.26 8.47
N GLY A 300 -25.01 -20.07 7.57
CA GLY A 300 -25.70 -21.25 7.05
C GLY A 300 -25.72 -22.39 8.07
N ILE A 301 -25.50 -23.61 7.62
CA ILE A 301 -25.53 -24.83 8.45
C ILE A 301 -24.23 -25.11 9.23
N SER A 302 -23.26 -24.18 9.20
CA SER A 302 -21.94 -24.40 9.80
C SER A 302 -21.97 -24.19 11.32
N SER A 303 -21.08 -24.84 12.07
CA SER A 303 -20.84 -24.47 13.47
C SER A 303 -19.91 -23.27 13.48
N SER A 304 -20.39 -22.12 13.94
CA SER A 304 -19.65 -20.85 13.88
C SER A 304 -19.80 -20.03 15.14
N GLU A 305 -18.75 -19.30 15.48
CA GLU A 305 -18.65 -18.56 16.73
C GLU A 305 -17.81 -17.30 16.53
N LEU A 306 -18.38 -16.14 16.85
CA LEU A 306 -17.66 -14.88 16.91
C LEU A 306 -16.88 -14.82 18.22
N LYS A 307 -15.56 -14.66 18.14
CA LYS A 307 -14.68 -14.59 19.31
C LYS A 307 -14.44 -13.16 19.75
N GLU A 308 -14.11 -12.30 18.80
CA GLU A 308 -13.79 -10.91 19.06
C GLU A 308 -14.09 -10.08 17.82
N TRP A 309 -14.49 -8.83 18.03
CA TRP A 309 -14.40 -7.83 16.99
C TRP A 309 -14.02 -6.46 17.52
N THR A 310 -13.36 -5.69 16.67
CA THR A 310 -12.94 -4.31 16.94
C THR A 310 -13.35 -3.43 15.77
N LEU A 311 -14.02 -2.32 16.07
CA LEU A 311 -14.33 -1.28 15.11
C LEU A 311 -13.16 -0.29 15.05
N VAL A 312 -12.61 -0.07 13.86
CA VAL A 312 -11.56 0.91 13.62
C VAL A 312 -12.09 1.94 12.64
N MET A 313 -12.15 3.19 13.07
CA MET A 313 -12.65 4.31 12.29
C MET A 313 -11.49 5.24 11.97
N MET A 314 -11.25 5.48 10.69
CA MET A 314 -10.22 6.39 10.19
C MET A 314 -10.90 7.62 9.61
N GLY A 315 -10.33 8.79 9.85
CA GLY A 315 -10.90 10.02 9.31
C GLY A 315 -10.30 11.28 9.92
N THR A 316 -11.10 12.34 10.02
CA THR A 316 -10.64 13.65 10.51
C THR A 316 -11.61 14.26 11.51
N SER A 317 -11.12 15.15 12.37
CA SER A 317 -11.95 15.92 13.31
C SER A 317 -12.57 17.18 12.69
N GLY A 318 -11.98 17.71 11.61
CA GLY A 318 -12.40 18.94 10.93
C GLY A 318 -12.74 18.72 9.46
N HIS A 319 -13.71 19.48 8.94
CA HIS A 319 -14.12 19.40 7.53
C HIS A 319 -13.12 20.11 6.60
N HIS A 320 -12.86 19.53 5.43
CA HIS A 320 -11.90 20.08 4.45
C HIS A 320 -12.35 21.42 3.83
N MET A 321 -13.66 21.70 3.70
CA MET A 321 -14.18 22.93 3.04
C MET A 321 -14.42 24.17 3.94
N LYS A 322 -14.06 24.17 5.24
CA LYS A 322 -14.19 25.40 6.05
C LYS A 322 -12.96 26.30 5.92
N ARG A 323 -12.82 26.96 4.77
CA ARG A 323 -11.96 28.15 4.63
C ARG A 323 -12.45 29.20 3.62
N ASN A 324 -13.76 29.28 3.38
CA ASN A 324 -14.36 30.41 2.66
C ASN A 324 -15.57 30.97 3.44
N GLY A 325 -15.25 31.88 4.36
CA GLY A 325 -16.16 32.81 4.98
C GLY A 325 -15.38 34.09 5.21
N SER A 326 -15.31 34.92 4.18
CA SER A 326 -14.97 36.35 4.19
C SER A 326 -14.14 36.85 5.39
N GLN A 327 -12.85 37.09 5.19
CA GLN A 327 -12.21 38.29 5.73
C GLN A 327 -11.08 38.77 4.82
N ALA A 328 -11.26 40.00 4.35
CA ALA A 328 -10.23 40.82 3.74
C ALA A 328 -9.06 41.02 4.71
N SER A 329 -7.86 41.13 4.12
CA SER A 329 -6.69 41.88 4.63
C SER A 329 -6.38 41.81 6.14
N SER A 330 -5.31 41.09 6.51
CA SER A 330 -4.19 41.66 7.28
C SER A 330 -3.16 40.58 7.65
N HIS A 331 -1.90 40.87 7.36
CA HIS A 331 -0.77 40.21 8.00
C HIS A 331 -0.83 40.50 9.51
N GLY A 332 -1.06 39.48 10.35
CA GLY A 332 -1.12 39.63 11.82
C GLY A 332 -1.92 38.56 12.60
N GLY A 333 -2.65 37.66 11.92
CA GLY A 333 -3.67 36.83 12.57
C GLY A 333 -3.22 35.57 13.32
N GLU A 334 -2.00 35.05 13.17
CA GLU A 334 -1.66 33.73 13.76
C GLU A 334 -1.19 33.78 15.23
N GLN A 335 -0.71 34.93 15.70
CA GLN A 335 -0.22 35.13 17.08
C GLN A 335 -1.37 35.40 18.09
N ILE A 336 -2.47 36.01 17.64
CA ILE A 336 -3.60 36.46 18.50
C ILE A 336 -4.38 35.28 19.11
N PHE A 337 -4.38 34.12 18.44
CA PHE A 337 -5.09 32.95 18.95
C PHE A 337 -4.31 32.15 20.00
N LYS A 338 -2.97 32.16 19.95
CA LYS A 338 -2.10 31.33 20.82
C LYS A 338 -1.58 32.09 22.04
N CYS A 339 -1.55 33.42 21.99
CA CYS A 339 -1.01 34.29 23.02
C CYS A 339 -2.10 35.00 23.85
N ALA A 340 -1.94 35.04 25.18
CA ALA A 340 -2.80 35.76 26.12
C ALA A 340 -2.41 37.23 26.31
N GLY A 341 -1.18 37.63 25.93
CA GLY A 341 -0.72 39.03 25.94
C GLY A 341 0.56 39.23 25.13
N VAL A 342 0.57 40.24 24.25
CA VAL A 342 1.68 40.52 23.31
C VAL A 342 2.30 41.88 23.63
N THR A 343 3.63 41.99 23.61
CA THR A 343 4.32 43.29 23.74
C THR A 343 4.15 44.15 22.48
N THR A 344 4.48 45.45 22.54
CA THR A 344 4.47 46.36 21.38
C THR A 344 5.33 45.86 20.20
N ASN A 345 6.26 44.94 20.45
CA ASN A 345 7.16 44.37 19.45
C ASN A 345 6.71 42.99 18.94
N GLY A 346 5.49 42.53 19.27
CA GLY A 346 4.94 41.26 18.78
C GLY A 346 5.38 40.01 19.54
N ILE A 347 6.12 40.15 20.65
CA ILE A 347 6.59 39.03 21.47
C ILE A 347 5.47 38.57 22.40
N CYS A 348 5.22 37.26 22.44
CA CYS A 348 4.22 36.69 23.33
C CYS A 348 4.72 36.56 24.77
N ILE A 349 4.05 37.25 25.68
CA ILE A 349 4.40 37.28 27.11
C ILE A 349 3.91 36.00 27.78
N GLU A 350 2.67 35.62 27.51
CA GLU A 350 1.96 34.51 28.13
C GLU A 350 1.16 33.69 27.11
N CYS A 351 1.25 32.37 27.16
CA CYS A 351 0.50 31.47 26.27
C CYS A 351 -0.86 31.15 26.87
N LYS A 352 -1.90 31.04 26.02
CA LYS A 352 -3.22 30.59 26.48
C LYS A 352 -3.16 29.14 27.00
N PRO A 353 -4.05 28.73 27.91
CA PRO A 353 -4.15 27.34 28.37
C PRO A 353 -4.22 26.36 27.18
N GLY A 354 -3.39 25.32 27.22
CA GLY A 354 -3.22 24.35 26.13
C GLY A 354 -2.06 24.62 25.16
N PHE A 355 -1.32 25.72 25.33
CA PHE A 355 -0.10 26.03 24.56
C PHE A 355 1.14 26.14 25.46
N PHE A 356 2.31 25.82 24.92
CA PHE A 356 3.60 25.88 25.58
C PHE A 356 4.45 27.03 25.04
N LYS A 357 5.11 27.77 25.93
CA LYS A 357 6.05 28.82 25.55
C LYS A 357 7.37 28.21 25.06
N MET A 358 7.81 28.65 23.89
CA MET A 358 9.08 28.26 23.26
C MET A 358 9.74 29.53 22.70
N GLY A 359 10.73 30.05 23.42
CA GLY A 359 11.30 31.37 23.12
C GLY A 359 10.23 32.48 23.21
N ASP A 360 10.09 33.24 22.13
CA ASP A 360 9.16 34.38 22.02
C ASP A 360 7.74 34.00 21.51
N ASN A 361 7.50 32.70 21.27
CA ASN A 361 6.27 32.19 20.64
C ASN A 361 5.58 31.10 21.47
N CYS A 362 4.30 30.84 21.16
CA CYS A 362 3.51 29.75 21.74
C CYS A 362 3.26 28.64 20.73
N VAL A 363 3.58 27.40 21.12
CA VAL A 363 3.40 26.19 20.30
C VAL A 363 2.40 25.25 20.97
N ALA A 364 1.58 24.55 20.17
CA ALA A 364 0.62 23.58 20.72
C ALA A 364 1.32 22.34 21.28
N HIS A 365 2.45 21.96 20.68
CA HIS A 365 3.32 20.86 21.12
C HIS A 365 4.78 21.28 21.04
N CYS A 366 5.58 20.84 22.00
CA CYS A 366 7.03 21.09 21.98
C CYS A 366 7.68 20.30 20.83
N PRO A 367 8.62 20.92 20.09
CA PRO A 367 9.32 20.25 19.00
C PRO A 367 10.23 19.12 19.50
N GLN A 368 10.77 18.34 18.58
CA GLN A 368 11.78 17.30 18.90
C GLN A 368 12.92 17.90 19.74
N HIS A 369 13.46 17.10 20.66
CA HIS A 369 14.39 17.48 21.73
C HIS A 369 13.80 18.37 22.83
N TYR A 370 12.49 18.61 22.87
CA TYR A 370 11.84 19.36 23.95
C TYR A 370 10.58 18.63 24.46
N TYR A 371 10.27 18.80 25.74
CA TYR A 371 9.05 18.31 26.37
C TYR A 371 8.28 19.44 27.06
N GLY A 372 6.96 19.27 27.19
CA GLY A 372 6.10 20.23 27.87
C GLY A 372 6.19 20.10 29.39
N SER A 373 6.43 21.22 30.08
CA SER A 373 6.46 21.32 31.55
C SER A 373 5.62 22.49 32.01
N VAL A 374 5.06 22.43 33.22
CA VAL A 374 4.28 23.53 33.82
C VAL A 374 5.13 24.23 34.87
N GLN A 375 5.25 25.55 34.78
CA GLN A 375 5.99 26.38 35.73
C GLN A 375 5.04 27.33 36.46
N ALA A 376 5.19 27.43 37.79
CA ALA A 376 4.49 28.44 38.58
C ALA A 376 5.18 29.80 38.44
N VAL A 377 4.40 30.83 38.11
CA VAL A 377 4.85 32.22 37.96
C VAL A 377 4.11 33.09 38.98
N GLN A 378 4.85 33.93 39.69
CA GLN A 378 4.33 34.83 40.72
C GLN A 378 4.07 36.22 40.10
N MET A 379 2.83 36.73 40.19
CA MET A 379 2.51 38.07 39.68
C MET A 379 3.13 39.17 40.56
N ALA A 380 3.68 40.22 39.92
CA ALA A 380 4.13 41.42 40.63
C ALA A 380 2.94 42.16 41.24
N ALA A 381 2.99 42.42 42.55
CA ALA A 381 1.92 43.10 43.28
C ALA A 381 1.85 44.59 42.87
N SER A 382 0.68 45.05 42.39
CA SER A 382 0.38 46.47 42.22
C SER A 382 -0.01 47.09 43.57
N SER A 383 0.43 48.33 43.84
CA SER A 383 0.46 48.96 45.18
C SER A 383 -0.91 49.33 45.78
N LYS A 384 -2.01 48.71 45.36
CA LYS A 384 -3.36 48.94 45.90
C LYS A 384 -4.17 47.65 45.95
N MET A 385 -3.79 46.72 46.83
CA MET A 385 -4.72 45.68 47.27
C MET A 385 -4.30 45.09 48.61
N THR A 386 -5.05 45.44 49.66
CA THR A 386 -5.03 44.79 50.97
C THR A 386 -5.85 43.51 50.89
N THR A 387 -5.23 42.41 50.48
CA THR A 387 -5.69 41.05 50.80
C THR A 387 -4.54 40.06 50.65
N THR A 388 -4.25 39.34 51.75
CA THR A 388 -3.18 38.36 51.88
C THR A 388 -3.53 37.05 51.16
N LYS A 389 -3.00 36.84 49.95
CA LYS A 389 -2.58 35.55 49.36
C LYS A 389 -2.01 35.79 47.95
N PRO A 390 -0.76 35.41 47.63
CA PRO A 390 -0.21 35.57 46.28
C PRO A 390 -0.97 34.65 45.31
N LEU A 391 -1.51 35.22 44.22
CA LEU A 391 -2.09 34.49 43.09
C LEU A 391 -0.95 33.79 42.34
N LEU A 392 -0.89 32.47 42.47
CA LEU A 392 0.05 31.62 41.74
C LEU A 392 -0.57 31.26 40.39
N HIS A 393 0.04 31.71 39.28
CA HIS A 393 -0.39 31.34 37.94
C HIS A 393 0.53 30.25 37.38
N THR A 394 0.01 29.27 36.65
CA THR A 394 0.79 28.15 36.08
C THR A 394 0.83 28.23 34.56
N GLN A 395 2.04 28.33 33.99
CA GLN A 395 2.27 28.47 32.55
C GLN A 395 2.97 27.23 31.97
N GLY A 396 2.53 26.77 30.80
CA GLY A 396 3.21 25.73 30.04
C GLY A 396 4.47 26.26 29.33
N VAL A 397 5.60 25.57 29.47
CA VAL A 397 6.90 25.90 28.85
C VAL A 397 7.52 24.65 28.23
N CYS A 398 8.22 24.81 27.10
CA CYS A 398 9.01 23.74 26.51
C CYS A 398 10.39 23.71 27.15
N LYS A 399 10.78 22.55 27.71
CA LYS A 399 12.10 22.30 28.31
C LYS A 399 12.88 21.28 27.48
N PRO A 400 14.22 21.40 27.40
CA PRO A 400 15.02 20.46 26.62
C PRO A 400 14.99 19.05 27.22
N CYS A 401 14.96 18.06 26.35
CA CYS A 401 15.20 16.65 26.67
C CYS A 401 16.66 16.42 27.07
N HIS A 402 16.95 15.24 27.63
CA HIS A 402 18.32 14.75 27.73
C HIS A 402 18.95 14.58 26.33
N ASP A 403 20.25 14.86 26.18
CA ASP A 403 20.94 14.93 24.87
C ASP A 403 20.90 13.61 24.07
N THR A 404 20.76 12.48 24.76
CA THR A 404 20.65 11.16 24.12
C THR A 404 19.26 10.89 23.54
N CYS A 405 18.32 11.83 23.67
CA CYS A 405 16.89 11.62 23.43
C CYS A 405 16.33 12.56 22.38
N LEU A 406 15.55 11.98 21.48
CA LEU A 406 14.83 12.68 20.41
C LEU A 406 13.45 13.14 20.89
N ASN A 407 12.72 12.25 21.58
CA ASN A 407 11.42 12.54 22.19
C ASN A 407 11.44 12.07 23.64
N CYS A 408 10.99 12.92 24.57
CA CYS A 408 11.03 12.63 26.00
C CYS A 408 9.78 13.13 26.75
N LYS A 409 9.52 12.56 27.93
CA LYS A 409 8.52 13.07 28.90
C LYS A 409 9.14 13.98 29.98
N GLY A 410 10.46 14.09 30.00
CA GLY A 410 11.23 14.72 31.08
C GLY A 410 12.68 14.93 30.68
N SER A 411 13.42 15.64 31.52
CA SER A 411 14.81 16.03 31.23
C SER A 411 15.85 14.94 31.55
N THR A 412 15.44 13.77 32.04
CA THR A 412 16.36 12.70 32.42
C THR A 412 16.57 11.68 31.29
N ALA A 413 17.70 10.98 31.30
CA ALA A 413 18.04 9.97 30.29
C ALA A 413 17.08 8.76 30.28
N THR A 414 16.31 8.57 31.35
CA THR A 414 15.29 7.52 31.51
C THR A 414 13.90 7.95 31.02
N ASP A 415 13.70 9.24 30.77
CA ASP A 415 12.41 9.79 30.33
C ASP A 415 12.23 9.73 28.81
N CYS A 416 13.02 8.89 28.13
CA CYS A 416 13.17 8.93 26.69
C CYS A 416 12.27 7.90 26.02
N PHE A 417 11.38 8.39 25.17
CA PHE A 417 10.54 7.54 24.33
C PHE A 417 11.29 7.09 23.08
N GLN A 418 12.13 7.97 22.54
CA GLN A 418 12.89 7.74 21.33
C GLN A 418 14.30 8.32 21.49
N CYS A 419 15.30 7.52 21.10
CA CYS A 419 16.70 7.93 21.19
C CYS A 419 17.10 8.82 20.01
N ALA A 420 18.02 9.75 20.27
CA ALA A 420 18.62 10.60 19.25
C ALA A 420 19.47 9.77 18.27
N SER A 421 19.76 10.35 17.11
CA SER A 421 20.56 9.68 16.08
C SER A 421 21.92 9.22 16.64
N GLY A 422 22.29 7.95 16.40
CA GLY A 422 23.50 7.33 16.97
C GLY A 422 23.30 6.62 18.30
N PHE A 423 22.08 6.66 18.88
CA PHE A 423 21.72 5.96 20.11
C PHE A 423 20.62 4.91 19.85
N GLU A 424 20.54 3.90 20.72
CA GLU A 424 19.57 2.81 20.71
C GLU A 424 19.05 2.57 22.12
N ARG A 425 17.78 2.20 22.21
CA ARG A 425 17.11 2.03 23.49
C ARG A 425 17.47 0.66 24.08
N LYS A 426 18.25 0.65 25.16
CA LYS A 426 18.53 -0.55 25.97
C LYS A 426 17.84 -0.37 27.33
N GLY A 427 16.71 -1.08 27.50
CA GLY A 427 15.84 -0.90 28.66
C GLY A 427 15.16 0.48 28.65
N GLU A 428 15.35 1.24 29.73
CA GLU A 428 14.81 2.61 29.88
C GLU A 428 15.81 3.70 29.43
N LEU A 429 17.03 3.33 29.03
CA LEU A 429 18.10 4.26 28.68
C LEU A 429 18.43 4.22 27.18
N CYS A 430 18.83 5.38 26.65
CA CYS A 430 19.38 5.51 25.30
C CYS A 430 20.90 5.40 25.34
N GLU A 431 21.44 4.29 24.84
CA GLU A 431 22.88 4.01 24.78
C GLU A 431 23.41 4.15 23.36
N LYS A 432 24.70 4.47 23.20
CA LYS A 432 25.31 4.65 21.88
C LYS A 432 25.35 3.32 21.11
N LYS A 433 24.94 3.33 19.85
CA LYS A 433 25.00 2.14 18.98
C LYS A 433 26.45 1.68 18.82
N MET A 434 26.73 0.43 19.18
CA MET A 434 28.02 -0.22 18.90
C MET A 434 27.92 -0.96 17.56
N ILE A 435 28.95 -0.84 16.72
CA ILE A 435 29.02 -1.35 15.34
C ILE A 435 28.85 -2.88 15.23
N TRP A 436 29.03 -3.61 16.33
CA TRP A 436 29.01 -5.08 16.34
C TRP A 436 27.60 -5.71 16.31
N ASP A 437 26.54 -4.98 16.65
CA ASP A 437 25.15 -5.49 16.66
C ASP A 437 24.51 -5.50 15.25
N LEU A 438 25.25 -5.12 14.20
CA LEU A 438 24.76 -5.06 12.81
C LEU A 438 24.94 -6.37 12.02
N LEU A 439 25.59 -7.38 12.60
CA LEU A 439 25.84 -8.66 11.94
C LEU A 439 24.86 -9.71 12.46
N ASP A 440 23.76 -9.88 11.72
CA ASP A 440 22.78 -10.93 11.96
C ASP A 440 23.46 -12.32 11.91
N PRO A 441 23.37 -13.13 12.98
CA PRO A 441 24.01 -14.45 13.02
C PRO A 441 23.54 -15.39 11.90
N ASP A 442 22.32 -15.22 11.39
CA ASP A 442 21.82 -16.02 10.26
C ASP A 442 22.47 -15.58 8.94
N VAL A 443 22.73 -14.29 8.76
CA VAL A 443 23.47 -13.78 7.59
C VAL A 443 24.92 -14.27 7.59
N MET A 444 25.57 -14.34 8.76
CA MET A 444 26.92 -14.91 8.89
C MET A 444 26.95 -16.41 8.53
N LYS A 445 25.90 -17.16 8.88
CA LYS A 445 25.76 -18.57 8.50
C LYS A 445 25.61 -18.72 6.98
N HIS A 446 24.80 -17.88 6.34
CA HIS A 446 24.66 -17.89 4.88
C HIS A 446 25.95 -17.48 4.16
N LEU A 447 26.67 -16.49 4.67
CA LEU A 447 27.97 -16.06 4.14
C LEU A 447 29.02 -17.18 4.24
N ALA A 448 29.06 -17.90 5.37
CA ALA A 448 29.96 -19.04 5.55
C ALA A 448 29.67 -20.18 4.54
N TRP A 449 28.39 -20.52 4.32
CA TRP A 449 28.00 -21.51 3.31
C TRP A 449 28.36 -21.07 1.88
N ALA A 450 28.20 -19.79 1.55
CA ALA A 450 28.57 -19.25 0.25
C ALA A 450 30.09 -19.37 0.00
N ILE A 451 30.92 -19.09 1.01
CA ILE A 451 32.38 -19.24 0.94
C ILE A 451 32.77 -20.71 0.73
N ILE A 452 32.15 -21.64 1.48
CA ILE A 452 32.41 -23.08 1.34
C ILE A 452 32.07 -23.57 -0.08
N LEU A 453 30.91 -23.16 -0.62
CA LEU A 453 30.50 -23.52 -1.99
C LEU A 453 31.45 -22.95 -3.05
N CYS A 454 31.92 -21.72 -2.88
CA CYS A 454 32.91 -21.12 -3.79
C CYS A 454 34.23 -21.88 -3.78
N ILE A 455 34.74 -22.26 -2.60
CA ILE A 455 35.97 -23.05 -2.47
C ILE A 455 35.79 -24.43 -3.13
N ALA A 456 34.66 -25.10 -2.90
CA ALA A 456 34.35 -26.38 -3.52
C ALA A 456 34.31 -26.30 -5.05
N ALA A 457 33.70 -25.24 -5.61
CA ALA A 457 33.66 -25.00 -7.05
C ALA A 457 35.05 -24.77 -7.65
N ILE A 458 35.90 -23.98 -6.97
CA ILE A 458 37.28 -23.72 -7.40
C ILE A 458 38.11 -25.03 -7.40
N LEU A 459 37.96 -25.86 -6.37
CA LEU A 459 38.65 -27.15 -6.27
C LEU A 459 38.18 -28.11 -7.38
N LEU A 460 36.87 -28.21 -7.61
CA LEU A 460 36.30 -29.02 -8.68
C LEU A 460 36.86 -28.57 -10.05
N PHE A 461 36.86 -27.26 -10.31
CA PHE A 461 37.40 -26.72 -11.55
C PHE A 461 38.89 -27.03 -11.71
N SER A 462 39.67 -26.90 -10.63
CA SER A 462 41.10 -27.21 -10.63
C SER A 462 41.37 -28.69 -10.92
N VAL A 463 40.56 -29.61 -10.38
CA VAL A 463 40.66 -31.05 -10.64
C VAL A 463 40.31 -31.37 -12.08
N VAL A 464 39.19 -30.84 -12.59
CA VAL A 464 38.77 -31.06 -13.98
C VAL A 464 39.81 -30.50 -14.95
N PHE A 465 40.30 -29.28 -14.70
CA PHE A 465 41.34 -28.66 -15.50
C PHE A 465 42.66 -29.46 -15.46
N GLY A 466 43.03 -30.00 -14.29
CA GLY A 466 44.18 -30.89 -14.14
C GLY A 466 44.04 -32.18 -14.95
N ILE A 467 42.87 -32.80 -14.95
CA ILE A 467 42.58 -34.01 -15.75
C ILE A 467 42.65 -33.69 -17.24
N LEU A 468 42.10 -32.55 -17.67
CA LEU A 468 42.15 -32.11 -19.07
C LEU A 468 43.58 -31.79 -19.53
N GLN A 469 44.40 -31.14 -18.69
CA GLN A 469 45.82 -30.94 -19.00
C GLN A 469 46.61 -32.26 -19.03
N ALA A 470 46.30 -33.20 -18.14
CA ALA A 470 46.94 -34.51 -18.14
C ALA A 470 46.56 -35.34 -19.39
N ARG A 471 45.36 -35.15 -19.94
CA ARG A 471 44.96 -35.67 -21.26
C ARG A 471 45.78 -35.03 -22.38
N ASP A 472 45.85 -33.70 -22.41
CA ASP A 472 46.55 -32.94 -23.46
C ASP A 472 48.06 -33.24 -23.50
N ARG A 473 48.65 -33.48 -22.32
CA ARG A 473 50.06 -33.90 -22.17
C ARG A 473 50.27 -35.41 -22.32
N GLY A 474 49.26 -36.18 -22.73
CA GLY A 474 49.38 -37.61 -23.04
C GLY A 474 49.63 -38.54 -21.85
N ARG A 475 49.31 -38.10 -20.61
CA ARG A 475 49.50 -38.91 -19.38
C ARG A 475 48.30 -39.78 -19.02
N LEU A 476 47.13 -39.52 -19.60
CA LEU A 476 45.89 -40.29 -19.41
C LEU A 476 45.34 -40.71 -20.79
N CYS A 477 45.39 -42.01 -21.10
CA CYS A 477 44.92 -42.58 -22.36
C CYS A 477 43.67 -43.43 -22.13
N TRP A 478 42.54 -43.06 -22.74
CA TRP A 478 41.33 -43.87 -22.77
C TRP A 478 41.11 -44.45 -24.17
N LYS A 479 40.47 -45.62 -24.23
CA LYS A 479 40.20 -46.37 -25.45
C LYS A 479 39.22 -45.59 -26.34
N SER A 480 39.70 -45.03 -27.45
CA SER A 480 38.84 -44.35 -28.43
C SER A 480 37.99 -45.36 -29.20
N LYS A 481 36.66 -45.17 -29.25
CA LYS A 481 35.82 -45.80 -30.28
C LYS A 481 36.14 -45.15 -31.64
N PRO A 482 36.07 -45.90 -32.76
CA PRO A 482 36.42 -45.37 -34.08
C PRO A 482 35.45 -44.27 -34.50
N ASN A 483 36.02 -43.16 -34.99
CA ASN A 483 35.29 -42.00 -35.49
C ASN A 483 34.50 -42.35 -36.76
N TYR A 484 33.22 -41.99 -36.76
CA TYR A 484 32.39 -41.90 -37.94
C TYR A 484 32.91 -40.78 -38.84
N VAL A 485 33.25 -41.09 -40.10
CA VAL A 485 33.61 -40.14 -41.14
C VAL A 485 32.37 -39.91 -41.99
N PRO A 486 31.77 -38.70 -42.04
CA PRO A 486 30.69 -38.42 -42.96
C PRO A 486 31.24 -38.32 -44.39
N ASP A 487 30.65 -39.07 -45.30
CA ASP A 487 30.87 -38.99 -46.75
C ASP A 487 30.22 -37.72 -47.29
N TRP A 488 31.02 -36.77 -47.78
CA TRP A 488 30.55 -35.50 -48.38
C TRP A 488 30.25 -35.64 -49.89
N GLY A 489 29.96 -36.85 -50.36
CA GLY A 489 29.73 -37.16 -51.78
C GLY A 489 28.28 -37.14 -52.27
N ARG A 490 27.24 -37.06 -51.42
CA ARG A 490 25.83 -37.08 -51.91
C ARG A 490 24.89 -36.25 -51.06
N GLY A 491 24.40 -35.16 -51.64
CA GLY A 491 23.31 -34.35 -51.10
C GLY A 491 23.10 -33.09 -51.93
N HIS A 492 22.44 -33.21 -53.08
CA HIS A 492 21.83 -32.07 -53.77
C HIS A 492 20.69 -31.53 -52.90
N TYR A 493 20.70 -30.22 -52.68
CA TYR A 493 19.61 -29.49 -52.05
C TYR A 493 18.95 -28.64 -53.13
N ASP A 494 17.78 -29.07 -53.60
CA ASP A 494 16.92 -28.30 -54.48
C ASP A 494 16.14 -27.29 -53.63
N GLY A 495 16.43 -26.00 -53.85
CA GLY A 495 15.75 -24.89 -53.18
C GLY A 495 14.25 -24.84 -53.50
N VAL A 496 13.46 -24.40 -52.51
CA VAL A 496 12.03 -24.15 -52.68
C VAL A 496 11.83 -22.81 -53.37
N THR A 497 11.16 -22.82 -54.52
CA THR A 497 10.71 -21.64 -55.27
C THR A 497 9.50 -20.97 -54.59
N PRO A 498 9.46 -19.63 -54.50
CA PRO A 498 8.21 -18.90 -54.28
C PRO A 498 7.61 -18.47 -55.63
N ASN A 499 6.51 -19.11 -56.03
CA ASN A 499 5.61 -18.58 -57.05
C ASN A 499 4.51 -17.79 -56.36
N TYR A 500 4.50 -16.47 -56.52
CA TYR A 500 3.30 -15.70 -56.87
C TYR A 500 3.76 -14.35 -57.41
N ALA A 501 3.59 -14.18 -58.72
CA ALA A 501 3.72 -12.91 -59.40
C ALA A 501 2.40 -12.14 -59.26
N MET A 502 2.48 -10.88 -58.85
CA MET A 502 1.56 -9.84 -59.29
C MET A 502 2.34 -8.53 -59.41
N GLN A 503 2.15 -7.88 -60.56
CA GLN A 503 2.75 -6.64 -61.03
C GLN A 503 2.75 -5.51 -59.99
N ASP A 504 3.84 -4.73 -59.90
CA ASP A 504 3.88 -3.43 -60.58
C ASP A 504 5.25 -2.74 -60.49
N SER A 505 5.41 -1.80 -61.41
CA SER A 505 6.52 -0.96 -61.84
C SER A 505 7.31 -0.17 -60.78
N ASP A 506 8.59 0.02 -61.10
CA ASP A 506 9.41 1.24 -61.01
C ASP A 506 9.40 2.05 -59.70
N ASN A 507 10.56 2.10 -59.03
CA ASN A 507 11.37 3.32 -58.97
C ASN A 507 12.68 3.11 -58.19
N GLU A 508 13.75 3.60 -58.79
CA GLU A 508 15.08 3.77 -58.23
C GLU A 508 15.04 4.72 -57.02
N ALA A 509 15.80 4.39 -55.98
CA ALA A 509 16.32 5.38 -55.04
C ALA A 509 17.62 4.86 -54.42
N GLU A 510 18.74 5.41 -54.89
CA GLU A 510 20.03 5.41 -54.22
C GLU A 510 19.89 5.90 -52.77
N PHE A 511 20.45 5.17 -51.81
CA PHE A 511 20.87 5.79 -50.55
C PHE A 511 22.12 5.11 -49.98
N SER A 512 23.20 5.88 -49.93
CA SER A 512 24.50 5.49 -49.37
C SER A 512 24.48 5.50 -47.84
N PRO A 513 25.11 4.53 -47.14
CA PRO A 513 25.31 4.62 -45.68
C PRO A 513 26.67 5.26 -45.32
N PRO A 514 26.77 6.02 -44.21
CA PRO A 514 28.05 6.55 -43.76
C PRO A 514 28.81 5.62 -42.80
N ALA A 515 30.12 5.63 -42.99
CA ALA A 515 31.22 5.57 -42.02
C ALA A 515 31.26 4.49 -40.89
N LYS A 516 32.23 3.59 -41.07
CA LYS A 516 33.28 3.13 -40.13
C LYS A 516 32.89 2.81 -38.67
N THR A 517 32.99 1.52 -38.33
CA THR A 517 33.40 1.06 -37.00
C THR A 517 34.44 -0.05 -37.12
N GLN A 518 35.45 0.04 -36.26
CA GLN A 518 36.75 -0.62 -36.32
C GLN A 518 36.70 -2.13 -36.06
N THR A 519 37.52 -2.87 -36.80
CA THR A 519 37.95 -4.24 -36.55
C THR A 519 39.09 -4.28 -35.52
N LEU A 520 38.95 -5.10 -34.48
CA LEU A 520 40.05 -5.49 -33.58
C LEU A 520 39.84 -6.95 -33.13
N PHE A 521 40.44 -7.90 -33.85
CA PHE A 521 40.84 -9.21 -33.31
C PHE A 521 42.02 -9.77 -34.14
N PRO A 522 43.18 -10.06 -33.53
CA PRO A 522 44.24 -10.79 -34.19
C PRO A 522 44.27 -12.28 -33.79
N GLN A 523 44.72 -13.07 -34.78
CA GLN A 523 45.50 -14.31 -34.67
C GLN A 523 44.80 -15.66 -34.38
N THR A 524 44.76 -16.42 -35.49
CA THR A 524 44.83 -17.87 -35.61
C THR A 524 46.00 -18.48 -34.82
N ILE A 525 45.72 -19.52 -34.01
CA ILE A 525 46.73 -20.43 -33.44
C ILE A 525 46.44 -21.83 -33.98
N GLY A 526 47.36 -22.36 -34.78
CA GLY A 526 47.34 -23.75 -35.25
C GLY A 526 47.89 -24.71 -34.19
N PHE A 527 47.22 -25.84 -33.99
CA PHE A 527 47.71 -26.91 -33.11
C PHE A 527 48.40 -28.02 -33.93
N LYS A 528 49.66 -28.32 -33.56
CA LYS A 528 50.41 -29.51 -33.99
C LYS A 528 49.91 -30.73 -33.22
N HIS A 529 49.54 -31.80 -33.93
CA HIS A 529 49.27 -33.10 -33.32
C HIS A 529 50.58 -33.85 -33.01
N HIS A 530 50.75 -34.29 -31.76
CA HIS A 530 51.75 -35.31 -31.39
C HIS A 530 51.08 -36.69 -31.34
N HIS A 531 51.63 -37.64 -32.11
CA HIS A 531 51.21 -39.05 -32.12
C HIS A 531 51.76 -39.81 -30.89
N CYS A 532 50.89 -40.56 -30.20
CA CYS A 532 51.32 -41.63 -29.30
C CYS A 532 51.71 -42.87 -30.11
N ASN A 533 53.00 -43.22 -30.11
CA ASN A 533 53.50 -44.46 -30.70
C ASN A 533 53.20 -45.66 -29.79
N SER A 534 52.56 -46.69 -30.34
CA SER A 534 52.50 -48.02 -29.75
C SER A 534 53.86 -48.71 -29.89
N ARG A 535 54.58 -48.93 -28.78
CA ARG A 535 55.65 -49.93 -28.73
C ARG A 535 55.15 -51.16 -27.98
N THR A 536 54.96 -52.23 -28.73
CA THR A 536 54.88 -53.61 -28.27
C THR A 536 56.20 -54.01 -27.60
N ALA A 537 56.12 -54.55 -26.38
CA ALA A 537 57.22 -55.29 -25.76
C ALA A 537 56.99 -56.79 -26.01
N GLN A 538 57.86 -57.40 -26.81
CA GLN A 538 58.18 -58.83 -26.72
C GLN A 538 59.53 -58.92 -25.97
N ASN A 539 59.57 -59.78 -24.94
CA ASN A 539 60.70 -60.50 -24.29
C ASN A 539 62.12 -59.91 -24.50
N VAL A 540 62.93 -59.64 -23.49
CA VAL A 540 63.42 -60.45 -22.34
C VAL A 540 63.86 -59.51 -21.23
#